data_AF-A0A662EGN3-F1
#
_entry.id   AF-A0A662EGN3-F1
#
_cell.length_a   1.000
_cell.length_b   1.000
_cell.length_c   1.000
_cell.angle_alpha   90.00
_cell.angle_beta   90.00
_cell.angle_gamma   90.00
#
_symmetry.space_group_name_H-M   'P 1'
#
loop_
_entity.id
_entity.type
_entity.pdbx_description
1 polymer ?
#
loop_
_entity_poly.entity_id
_entity_poly.type
_entity_poly.pdbx_seq_one_letter_code
_entity_poly.pdbx_strand_id
1 'polypeptide(L)'
;GRYLVYQVACVFDKYGNASFGISKGFELSEWMLERIKSGETLGDIAREISGRRDINENEGIVGFLSKNIVTRYDLSYDAVKSAFVPRLSPEYYGYNFVSSVLRDI
;
A
#
# COMPACT_ATOMS: atom_id res chain seq x y z
N GLY A 1 18.69 -7.07 -12.25
CA GLY A 1 17.63 -6.18 -12.75
C GLY A 1 17.22 -5.22 -11.65
N ARG A 2 16.38 -4.21 -11.93
CA ARG A 2 15.83 -3.34 -10.86
C ARG A 2 14.54 -3.94 -10.33
N TYR A 3 14.34 -3.91 -9.02
CA TYR A 3 13.16 -4.47 -8.35
C TYR A 3 12.44 -3.37 -7.58
N LEU A 4 11.13 -3.25 -7.79
CA LEU A 4 10.29 -2.29 -7.09
C LEU A 4 9.41 -3.03 -6.08
N VAL A 5 9.26 -2.45 -4.90
CA VAL A 5 8.25 -2.86 -3.94
C VAL A 5 7.17 -1.80 -3.85
N TYR A 6 5.92 -2.24 -3.84
CA TYR A 6 4.75 -1.39 -3.68
C TYR A 6 3.68 -2.16 -2.92
N GLN A 7 2.71 -1.44 -2.37
CA GLN A 7 1.55 -2.01 -1.72
C GLN A 7 0.36 -2.01 -2.67
N VAL A 8 -0.46 -3.05 -2.59
CA VAL A 8 -1.73 -3.15 -3.29
C VAL A 8 -2.84 -3.18 -2.25
N ALA A 9 -3.84 -2.33 -2.42
CA ALA A 9 -5.07 -2.36 -1.64
C ALA A 9 -6.21 -2.87 -2.51
N CYS A 10 -7.11 -3.65 -1.92
CA CYS A 10 -8.37 -4.01 -2.53
C CYS A 10 -9.52 -3.62 -1.61
N VAL A 11 -10.54 -2.96 -2.17
CA VAL A 11 -11.76 -2.59 -1.44
C VAL A 11 -12.90 -3.39 -2.05
N PHE A 12 -13.51 -4.25 -1.23
CA PHE A 12 -14.71 -5.00 -1.57
C PHE A 12 -15.92 -4.42 -0.83
N ASP A 13 -17.08 -4.36 -1.49
CA ASP A 13 -18.32 -3.90 -0.88
C ASP A 13 -19.39 -5.00 -0.86
N LYS A 14 -20.49 -4.74 -0.13
CA LYS A 14 -21.63 -5.66 0.00
C LYS A 14 -22.39 -5.92 -1.30
N TYR A 15 -22.12 -5.14 -2.36
CA TYR A 15 -22.76 -5.28 -3.67
C TYR A 15 -21.92 -6.13 -4.63
N GLY A 16 -20.80 -6.70 -4.14
CA GLY A 16 -19.93 -7.57 -4.92
C GLY A 16 -18.90 -6.82 -5.79
N ASN A 17 -18.78 -5.50 -5.66
CA ASN A 17 -17.78 -4.75 -6.43
C ASN A 17 -16.42 -4.81 -5.75
N ALA A 18 -15.38 -5.07 -6.55
CA ALA A 18 -13.98 -5.01 -6.14
C ALA A 18 -13.27 -3.87 -6.89
N SER A 19 -12.48 -3.08 -6.16
CA SER A 19 -11.60 -2.06 -6.73
C SER A 19 -10.20 -2.20 -6.15
N PHE A 20 -9.19 -1.94 -6.98
CA PHE A 20 -7.78 -2.09 -6.62
C PHE A 20 -7.07 -0.75 -6.71
N GLY A 21 -6.07 -0.57 -5.86
CA GLY A 21 -5.20 0.59 -5.88
C GLY A 21 -3.77 0.20 -5.52
N ILE A 22 -2.81 0.95 -6.05
CA ILE A 22 -1.38 0.73 -5.78
C ILE A 22 -0.78 1.97 -5.13
N SER A 23 0.22 1.75 -4.27
CA SER A 23 1.05 2.83 -3.73
C SER A 23 2.05 3.33 -4.77
N LYS A 24 2.74 4.44 -4.48
CA LYS A 24 3.87 4.93 -5.31
C LYS A 24 5.05 3.95 -5.42
N GLY A 25 5.26 3.11 -4.41
CA GLY A 25 6.36 2.15 -4.34
C GLY A 25 7.76 2.78 -4.23
N PHE A 26 8.79 1.94 -4.15
CA PHE A 26 10.20 2.35 -4.20
C PHE A 26 11.12 1.21 -4.68
N GLU A 27 12.35 1.54 -5.10
CA GLU A 27 13.33 0.57 -5.59
C GLU A 27 14.08 -0.12 -4.43
N LEU A 28 14.25 -1.44 -4.53
CA LEU A 28 15.08 -2.22 -3.64
C LEU A 28 16.55 -2.14 -4.07
N SER A 29 17.45 -1.98 -3.10
CA SER A 29 18.88 -2.20 -3.32
C SER A 29 19.18 -3.69 -3.48
N GLU A 30 20.28 -4.02 -4.16
CA GLU A 30 20.72 -5.41 -4.34
C GLU A 30 20.89 -6.13 -2.99
N TRP A 31 21.43 -5.44 -1.98
CA TRP A 31 21.57 -5.98 -0.63
C TRP A 31 20.23 -6.38 0.01
N MET A 32 19.18 -5.56 -0.14
CA MET A 32 17.84 -5.93 0.35
C MET A 32 17.28 -7.12 -0.43
N LEU A 33 17.51 -7.15 -1.75
CA LEU A 33 17.03 -8.23 -2.61
C LEU A 33 17.63 -9.58 -2.23
N GLU A 34 18.94 -9.64 -2.00
CA GLU A 34 19.61 -10.88 -1.60
C GLU A 34 19.10 -11.41 -0.25
N ARG A 35 18.85 -10.52 0.71
CA ARG A 35 18.25 -10.90 2.00
C ARG A 35 16.82 -11.42 1.87
N ILE A 36 16.01 -10.81 1.00
CA ILE A 36 14.67 -11.30 0.70
C ILE A 36 14.73 -12.69 0.06
N LYS A 37 15.67 -12.91 -0.87
CA LYS A 37 15.89 -14.24 -1.48
C LYS A 37 16.34 -15.29 -0.47
N SER A 38 17.05 -14.91 0.60
CA SER A 38 17.39 -15.81 1.70
C SER A 38 16.25 -16.04 2.71
N GLY A 39 15.06 -15.48 2.47
CA GLY A 39 13.86 -15.71 3.27
C GLY A 39 13.54 -14.63 4.30
N GLU A 40 14.30 -13.54 4.33
CA GLU A 40 14.02 -12.43 5.24
C GLU A 40 12.93 -11.51 4.70
N THR A 41 12.13 -10.93 5.58
CA THR A 41 11.17 -9.89 5.19
C THR A 41 11.82 -8.51 5.22
N LEU A 42 11.28 -7.55 4.45
CA LEU A 42 11.65 -6.14 4.60
C LEU A 42 11.45 -5.63 6.04
N GLY A 43 10.53 -6.23 6.81
CA GLY A 43 10.32 -5.91 8.21
C GLY A 43 11.44 -6.41 9.13
N ASP A 44 12.05 -7.56 8.82
CA ASP A 44 13.24 -8.07 9.53
C ASP A 44 14.42 -7.13 9.29
N ILE A 45 14.65 -6.82 8.01
CA ILE A 45 15.69 -5.89 7.56
C ILE A 45 15.53 -4.53 8.24
N ALA A 46 14.30 -3.99 8.29
CA ALA A 46 14.00 -2.72 8.95
C ALA A 46 14.39 -2.72 10.43
N ARG A 47 14.02 -3.76 11.18
CA ARG A 47 14.33 -3.89 12.61
C ARG A 47 15.83 -3.95 12.86
N GLU A 48 16.55 -4.69 12.03
CA GLU A 48 18.00 -4.82 12.16
C GLU A 48 18.71 -3.49 11.93
N ILE A 49 18.49 -2.83 10.79
CA ILE A 49 19.25 -1.63 10.43
C ILE A 49 18.90 -0.41 11.28
N SER A 50 17.68 -0.38 11.82
CA SER A 50 17.23 0.73 12.67
C SER A 50 17.49 0.50 14.16
N GLY A 51 17.76 -0.74 14.59
CA GLY A 51 17.83 -1.13 15.99
C GLY A 51 16.50 -0.98 16.76
N ARG A 52 15.39 -0.73 16.06
CA ARG A 52 14.07 -0.43 16.64
C ARG A 52 13.09 -1.57 16.37
N ARG A 53 12.38 -2.03 17.40
CA ARG A 53 11.37 -3.10 17.26
C ARG A 53 10.04 -2.59 16.70
N ASP A 54 9.71 -1.34 16.97
CA ASP A 54 8.46 -0.63 16.64
C ASP A 54 8.46 0.01 15.24
N ILE A 55 9.61 0.03 14.54
CA ILE A 55 9.74 0.64 13.21
C ILE A 55 8.67 0.19 12.20
N ASN A 56 8.20 -1.06 12.30
CA ASN A 56 7.26 -1.63 11.36
C ASN A 56 5.80 -1.19 11.53
N GLU A 57 5.47 -0.48 12.61
CA GLU A 57 4.10 -0.05 12.90
C GLU A 57 3.63 1.06 11.95
N ASN A 58 4.46 2.06 11.66
CA ASN A 58 4.09 3.21 10.82
C ASN A 58 5.17 3.62 9.81
N GLU A 59 6.43 3.59 10.20
CA GLU A 59 7.56 4.08 9.41
C GLU A 59 7.94 3.07 8.30
N GLY A 60 8.15 1.81 8.70
CA GLY A 60 8.70 0.75 7.88
C GLY A 60 10.12 1.04 7.38
N ILE A 61 10.67 0.11 6.60
CA ILE A 61 12.00 0.29 6.01
C ILE A 61 12.09 1.55 5.12
N VAL A 62 11.02 1.89 4.41
CA VAL A 62 10.98 3.06 3.52
C VAL A 62 11.08 4.37 4.30
N GLY A 63 10.46 4.46 5.47
CA GLY A 63 10.58 5.63 6.32
C GLY A 63 12.00 5.80 6.86
N PHE A 64 12.64 4.70 7.26
CA PHE A 64 14.02 4.75 7.71
C PHE A 64 14.98 5.17 6.58
N LEU A 65 14.87 4.55 5.41
CA LEU A 65 15.73 4.85 4.26
C LEU A 65 15.51 6.27 3.71
N SER A 66 14.28 6.76 3.72
CA SER A 66 13.92 8.08 3.19
C SER A 66 14.00 9.20 4.22
N LYS A 67 14.41 8.92 5.46
CA LYS A 67 14.37 9.88 6.57
C LYS A 67 12.97 10.47 6.79
N ASN A 68 11.95 9.61 6.77
CA ASN A 68 10.54 9.93 6.92
C ASN A 68 9.93 10.85 5.85
N ILE A 69 10.59 11.02 4.69
CA ILE A 69 9.97 11.69 3.53
C ILE A 69 8.84 10.82 2.94
N VAL A 70 8.99 9.50 2.99
CA VAL A 70 7.96 8.52 2.63
C VAL A 70 7.92 7.45 3.70
N THR A 71 6.76 7.22 4.30
CA THR A 71 6.54 6.20 5.32
C THR A 71 5.71 5.03 4.78
N ARG A 72 5.72 3.91 5.51
CA ARG A 72 4.81 2.79 5.23
C ARG A 72 3.35 3.22 5.30
N TYR A 73 3.01 4.11 6.24
CA TYR A 73 1.70 4.73 6.32
C TYR A 73 1.33 5.47 5.04
N ASP A 74 2.22 6.31 4.49
CA ASP A 74 1.97 7.03 3.23
C ASP A 74 1.69 6.08 2.07
N LEU A 75 2.48 5.00 1.95
CA LEU A 75 2.27 3.98 0.93
C LEU A 75 0.92 3.27 1.08
N SER A 76 0.53 2.90 2.30
CA SER A 76 -0.77 2.29 2.58
C SER A 76 -1.91 3.25 2.27
N TYR A 77 -1.77 4.51 2.71
CA TYR A 77 -2.75 5.56 2.48
C TYR A 77 -2.96 5.83 0.98
N ASP A 78 -1.89 5.88 0.20
CA ASP A 78 -1.95 6.04 -1.25
C ASP A 78 -2.61 4.85 -1.95
N ALA A 79 -2.26 3.61 -1.58
CA ALA A 79 -2.86 2.42 -2.16
C ALA A 79 -4.38 2.39 -1.89
N VAL A 80 -4.79 2.69 -0.66
CA VAL A 80 -6.21 2.74 -0.28
C VAL A 80 -6.93 3.88 -1.01
N LYS A 81 -6.41 5.12 -1.00
CA LYS A 81 -7.00 6.24 -1.76
C LYS A 81 -7.20 5.88 -3.23
N SER A 82 -6.20 5.26 -3.84
CA SER A 82 -6.26 4.84 -5.25
C SER A 82 -7.34 3.77 -5.46
N ALA A 83 -7.49 2.83 -4.52
CA ALA A 83 -8.54 1.80 -4.57
C ALA A 83 -9.95 2.36 -4.41
N PHE A 84 -10.10 3.54 -3.80
CA PHE A 84 -11.40 4.22 -3.68
C PHE A 84 -11.78 5.07 -4.90
N VAL A 85 -10.87 5.35 -5.84
CA VAL A 85 -11.18 6.15 -7.05
C VAL A 85 -12.42 5.63 -7.79
N PRO A 86 -12.56 4.31 -8.07
CA PRO A 86 -13.77 3.79 -8.70
C PRO A 86 -15.08 4.04 -7.94
N ARG A 87 -15.00 4.24 -6.62
CA ARG A 87 -16.17 4.46 -5.75
C ARG A 87 -16.58 5.93 -5.65
N LEU A 88 -15.69 6.84 -6.03
CA LEU A 88 -15.95 8.28 -6.05
C LEU A 88 -16.63 8.75 -7.34
N SER A 89 -16.58 7.94 -8.39
CA SER A 89 -17.31 8.20 -9.65
C SER A 89 -17.92 6.90 -10.21
N PRO A 90 -18.74 6.19 -9.39
CA PRO A 90 -19.23 4.84 -9.65
C PRO A 90 -19.99 4.68 -10.98
N GLU A 91 -20.58 5.75 -11.48
CA GLU A 91 -21.24 5.85 -12.79
C GLU A 91 -20.32 5.50 -13.97
N TYR A 92 -19.00 5.71 -13.84
CA TYR A 92 -18.02 5.35 -14.87
C TYR A 92 -17.45 3.94 -14.72
N TYR A 93 -17.72 3.28 -13.59
CA TYR A 93 -17.18 1.96 -13.27
C TYR A 93 -18.24 0.85 -13.22
N GLY A 94 -19.49 1.17 -13.57
CA GLY A 94 -20.59 0.20 -13.62
C GLY A 94 -20.99 -0.34 -12.25
N TYR A 95 -20.77 0.43 -11.18
CA TYR A 95 -21.10 0.01 -9.82
C TYR A 95 -22.57 0.27 -9.50
N ASN A 96 -23.24 -0.76 -8.96
CA ASN A 96 -24.70 -0.79 -8.84
C ASN A 96 -25.27 -0.14 -7.56
N PHE A 97 -24.47 0.60 -6.78
CA PHE A 97 -24.93 1.22 -5.52
C PHE A 97 -25.35 2.69 -5.67
N VAL A 98 -25.18 3.29 -6.84
CA VAL A 98 -25.56 4.70 -7.10
C VAL A 98 -27.07 4.91 -6.91
N SER A 99 -27.87 3.87 -7.16
CA SER A 99 -29.32 3.90 -6.98
C SER A 99 -29.79 3.67 -5.54
N SER A 100 -28.96 3.14 -4.64
CA SER A 100 -29.33 2.90 -3.24
C SER A 100 -28.93 4.04 -2.31
N VAL A 101 -27.78 4.69 -2.52
CA VAL A 101 -27.34 5.81 -1.68
C VAL A 101 -28.10 7.10 -1.98
N LEU A 102 -28.42 7.39 -3.25
CA LEU A 102 -29.22 8.57 -3.63
C LEU A 102 -30.72 8.44 -3.29
N ARG A 103 -31.18 7.29 -2.81
CA ARG A 103 -32.55 7.15 -2.26
C ARG A 103 -32.64 7.55 -0.79
N ASP A 104 -31.50 7.60 -0.10
CA ASP A 104 -31.41 7.86 1.34
C ASP A 104 -30.97 9.31 1.67
N ILE A 105 -30.88 10.18 0.65
CA ILE A 105 -30.63 11.63 0.76
C ILE A 105 -31.80 12.37 0.10
#